data_AF-A0A7G7WBT0-F1
#
_entry.id   AF-A0A7G7WBT0-F1
#
_cell.length_a   1.000
_cell.length_b   1.000
_cell.length_c   1.000
_cell.angle_alpha   90.00
_cell.angle_beta   90.00
_cell.angle_gamma   90.00
#
_symmetry.space_group_name_H-M   'P 1'
#
loop_
_entity.id
_entity.type
_entity.pdbx_description
1 polymer ?
#
loop_
_entity_poly.entity_id
_entity_poly.type
_entity_poly.pdbx_seq_one_letter_code
_entity_poly.pdbx_strand_id
1 'polypeptide(L)'
;MSSLVEKGLSISKNALFSVFLNRAGKLLGRPFKVVLVLNEVANKLASKESGDNKFKQVFDVGRTLVRLVRNYVSGEYRQVETSTVVSALGVLLYTLSPVDLVPDFIPVVGFLDDLALISWFIEKFQGEILRFREWEKTHAAEETDDIPAASRNPAASNTNTQNAPAVAELGHS
;
A
#
# COMPACT_ATOMS: atom_id res chain seq x y z
N MET A 1 -19.61 -2.72 26.35
CA MET A 1 -19.71 -3.46 25.08
C MET A 1 -21.03 -3.11 24.40
N SER A 2 -21.13 -1.92 23.80
CA SER A 2 -22.39 -1.40 23.23
C SER A 2 -22.24 -0.86 21.81
N SER A 3 -21.20 -1.24 21.06
CA SER A 3 -20.77 -0.44 19.90
C SER A 3 -21.36 -0.83 18.54
N LEU A 4 -21.95 -2.01 18.38
CA LEU A 4 -22.56 -2.44 17.11
C LEU A 4 -24.07 -2.21 17.06
N VAL A 5 -24.75 -2.46 18.18
CA VAL A 5 -26.20 -2.25 18.30
C VAL A 5 -26.54 -0.77 18.20
N GLU A 6 -25.72 0.09 18.82
CA GLU A 6 -25.94 1.53 18.88
C GLU A 6 -25.62 2.22 17.53
N LYS A 7 -24.61 1.73 16.80
CA LYS A 7 -24.35 2.09 15.41
C LYS A 7 -25.43 1.60 14.45
N GLY A 8 -25.87 0.36 14.61
CA GLY A 8 -27.02 -0.18 13.86
C GLY A 8 -28.28 0.65 14.07
N LEU A 9 -28.50 1.10 15.31
CA LEU A 9 -29.61 1.98 15.67
C LEU A 9 -29.48 3.36 15.01
N SER A 10 -28.30 3.97 14.99
CA SER A 10 -28.05 5.25 14.32
C SER A 10 -28.17 5.18 12.80
N ILE A 11 -27.74 4.08 12.19
CA ILE A 11 -27.96 3.82 10.75
C ILE A 11 -29.46 3.63 10.46
N SER A 12 -30.17 2.91 11.33
CA SER A 12 -31.61 2.71 11.15
C SER A 12 -32.45 3.98 11.27
N LYS A 13 -31.94 4.97 12.05
CA LYS A 13 -32.57 6.27 12.24
C LYS A 13 -32.32 7.24 11.09
N ASN A 14 -31.40 6.94 10.18
CA ASN A 14 -31.13 7.78 9.03
C ASN A 14 -32.29 7.70 8.02
N ALA A 15 -32.75 8.85 7.52
CA ALA A 15 -33.86 8.97 6.57
C ALA A 15 -33.65 8.16 5.28
N LEU A 16 -32.39 7.92 4.90
CA LEU A 16 -32.07 7.06 3.76
C LEU A 16 -32.41 5.59 4.03
N PHE A 17 -32.15 5.08 5.23
CA PHE A 17 -32.37 3.67 5.55
C PHE A 17 -33.86 3.31 5.55
N SER A 18 -34.72 4.20 6.05
CA SER A 18 -36.18 3.99 6.00
C SER A 18 -36.74 3.96 4.57
N VAL A 19 -36.14 4.71 3.63
CA VAL A 19 -36.48 4.64 2.19
C VAL A 19 -36.11 3.27 1.62
N PHE A 20 -34.94 2.74 1.98
CA PHE A 20 -34.53 1.39 1.57
C PHE A 20 -35.42 0.31 2.19
N LEU A 21 -35.78 0.41 3.47
CA LEU A 21 -36.69 -0.53 4.13
C LEU A 21 -38.08 -0.56 3.49
N ASN A 22 -38.63 0.62 3.15
CA ASN A 22 -39.91 0.71 2.44
C ASN A 22 -39.87 0.08 1.05
N ARG A 23 -38.73 0.20 0.34
CA ARG A 23 -38.51 -0.48 -0.95
C ARG A 23 -38.32 -1.99 -0.78
N ALA A 24 -37.57 -2.40 0.24
CA ALA A 24 -37.34 -3.79 0.58
C ALA A 24 -38.66 -4.50 0.93
N GLY A 25 -39.52 -3.89 1.74
CA GLY A 25 -40.85 -4.44 2.07
C GLY A 25 -41.73 -4.68 0.84
N LYS A 26 -41.71 -3.75 -0.13
CA LYS A 26 -42.40 -3.93 -1.42
C LYS A 26 -41.79 -5.04 -2.30
N LEU A 27 -40.49 -5.30 -2.17
CA LEU A 27 -39.79 -6.37 -2.87
C LEU A 27 -40.04 -7.74 -2.22
N LEU A 28 -40.10 -7.81 -0.89
CA LEU A 28 -40.38 -9.03 -0.12
C LEU A 28 -41.74 -9.65 -0.47
N GLY A 29 -42.73 -8.84 -0.85
CA GLY A 29 -44.00 -9.34 -1.40
C GLY A 29 -43.91 -9.95 -2.81
N ARG A 30 -42.72 -10.01 -3.43
CA ARG A 30 -42.49 -10.45 -4.81
C ARG A 30 -41.31 -11.43 -4.89
N PRO A 31 -41.53 -12.74 -4.64
CA PRO A 31 -40.45 -13.72 -4.46
C PRO A 31 -39.48 -13.79 -5.66
N PHE A 32 -39.99 -13.72 -6.89
CA PHE A 32 -39.16 -13.70 -8.10
C PHE A 32 -38.22 -12.49 -8.19
N LYS A 33 -38.65 -11.30 -7.78
CA LYS A 33 -37.81 -10.10 -7.83
C LYS A 33 -36.70 -10.16 -6.79
N VAL A 34 -36.98 -10.74 -5.63
CA VAL A 34 -35.97 -10.96 -4.59
C VAL A 34 -34.88 -11.87 -5.14
N VAL A 35 -35.24 -13.01 -5.72
CA VAL A 35 -34.26 -13.95 -6.31
C VAL A 35 -33.44 -13.30 -7.43
N LEU A 36 -34.05 -12.46 -8.27
CA LEU A 36 -33.35 -11.75 -9.34
C LEU A 36 -32.33 -10.74 -8.78
N VAL A 37 -32.73 -9.91 -7.82
CA VAL A 37 -31.84 -8.94 -7.18
C VAL A 37 -30.71 -9.66 -6.44
N LEU A 38 -31.01 -10.76 -5.75
CA LEU A 38 -29.98 -11.56 -5.06
C LEU A 38 -28.98 -12.16 -6.04
N ASN A 39 -29.43 -12.68 -7.18
CA ASN A 39 -28.52 -13.18 -8.23
C ASN A 39 -27.71 -12.06 -8.88
N GLU A 40 -28.29 -10.88 -9.10
CA GLU A 40 -27.57 -9.75 -9.67
C GLU A 40 -26.52 -9.17 -8.71
N VAL A 41 -26.82 -9.14 -7.42
CA VAL A 41 -25.86 -8.80 -6.36
C VAL A 41 -24.78 -9.87 -6.28
N ALA A 42 -25.13 -11.16 -6.23
CA ALA A 42 -24.17 -12.24 -6.22
C ALA A 42 -23.25 -12.21 -7.46
N ASN A 43 -23.79 -11.98 -8.65
CA ASN A 43 -23.01 -11.83 -9.88
C ASN A 43 -22.16 -10.56 -9.90
N LYS A 44 -22.65 -9.43 -9.38
CA LYS A 44 -21.84 -8.20 -9.21
C LYS A 44 -20.75 -8.37 -8.16
N LEU A 45 -20.97 -9.16 -7.13
CA LEU A 45 -19.96 -9.50 -6.13
C LEU A 45 -18.93 -10.47 -6.72
N ALA A 46 -19.35 -11.54 -7.40
CA ALA A 46 -18.47 -12.50 -8.06
C ALA A 46 -17.64 -11.89 -9.20
N SER A 47 -18.23 -11.00 -10.01
CA SER A 47 -17.47 -10.23 -11.02
C SER A 47 -16.51 -9.21 -10.39
N LYS A 48 -16.75 -8.81 -9.14
CA LYS A 48 -15.87 -7.96 -8.33
C LYS A 48 -14.92 -8.77 -7.44
N GLU A 49 -15.14 -10.09 -7.33
CA GLU A 49 -14.30 -11.14 -6.71
C GLU A 49 -13.09 -11.51 -7.58
N SER A 50 -12.94 -10.87 -8.75
CA SER A 50 -11.61 -10.52 -9.31
C SER A 50 -10.76 -9.65 -8.36
N GLY A 51 -11.28 -9.37 -7.15
CA GLY A 51 -10.65 -8.70 -6.03
C GLY A 51 -9.22 -9.18 -5.81
N ASP A 52 -8.92 -10.47 -5.86
CA ASP A 52 -7.54 -10.97 -5.69
C ASP A 52 -6.53 -10.28 -6.63
N ASN A 53 -6.88 -10.09 -7.90
CA ASN A 53 -6.00 -9.43 -8.87
C ASN A 53 -5.96 -7.91 -8.68
N LYS A 54 -7.09 -7.28 -8.32
CA LYS A 54 -7.14 -5.83 -8.05
C LYS A 54 -6.40 -5.47 -6.76
N PHE A 55 -6.54 -6.27 -5.72
CA PHE A 55 -5.79 -6.14 -4.48
C PHE A 55 -4.30 -6.35 -4.74
N LYS A 56 -3.90 -7.39 -5.47
CA LYS A 56 -2.51 -7.57 -5.90
C LYS A 56 -1.97 -6.35 -6.65
N GLN A 57 -2.75 -5.80 -7.59
CA GLN A 57 -2.38 -4.59 -8.33
C GLN A 57 -2.17 -3.38 -7.39
N VAL A 58 -3.05 -3.18 -6.41
CA VAL A 58 -2.93 -2.10 -5.40
C VAL A 58 -1.70 -2.32 -4.52
N PHE A 59 -1.45 -3.56 -4.05
CA PHE A 59 -0.25 -3.91 -3.28
C PHE A 59 1.03 -3.72 -4.09
N ASP A 60 1.04 -4.09 -5.36
CA ASP A 60 2.18 -3.91 -6.26
C ASP A 60 2.47 -2.43 -6.54
N VAL A 61 1.42 -1.62 -6.64
CA VAL A 61 1.56 -0.16 -6.69
C VAL A 61 2.15 0.35 -5.39
N GLY A 62 1.65 -0.06 -4.22
CA GLY A 62 2.22 0.32 -2.93
C GLY A 62 3.71 0.02 -2.84
N ARG A 63 4.15 -1.18 -3.27
CA ARG A 63 5.58 -1.53 -3.38
C ARG A 63 6.33 -0.64 -4.36
N THR A 64 5.72 -0.29 -5.50
CA THR A 64 6.30 0.64 -6.48
C THR A 64 6.53 2.01 -5.82
N LEU A 65 5.58 2.52 -5.03
CA LEU A 65 5.72 3.80 -4.34
C LEU A 65 6.86 3.80 -3.31
N VAL A 66 7.01 2.70 -2.56
CA VAL A 66 8.14 2.55 -1.63
C VAL A 66 9.47 2.64 -2.39
N ARG A 67 9.60 1.96 -3.53
CA ARG A 67 10.82 2.02 -4.35
C ARG A 67 11.04 3.39 -4.97
N LEU A 68 10.00 4.04 -5.47
CA LEU A 68 10.06 5.40 -5.99
C LEU A 68 10.60 6.38 -4.93
N VAL A 69 10.02 6.37 -3.73
CA VAL A 69 10.45 7.26 -2.65
C VAL A 69 11.88 6.94 -2.22
N ARG A 70 12.23 5.65 -2.09
CA ARG A 70 13.60 5.21 -1.76
C ARG A 70 14.63 5.72 -2.78
N ASN A 71 14.36 5.54 -4.08
CA ASN A 71 15.26 5.95 -5.16
C ASN A 71 15.34 7.47 -5.32
N TYR A 72 14.27 8.19 -4.95
CA TYR A 72 14.31 9.64 -4.88
C TYR A 72 15.17 10.17 -3.73
N VAL A 73 15.06 9.54 -2.56
CA VAL A 73 15.82 9.90 -1.35
C VAL A 73 17.30 9.53 -1.50
N SER A 74 17.63 8.40 -2.10
CA SER A 74 19.02 8.02 -2.40
C SER A 74 19.66 8.89 -3.48
N GLY A 75 18.87 9.57 -4.30
CA GLY A 75 19.35 10.43 -5.38
C GLY A 75 19.48 9.72 -6.73
N GLU A 76 19.28 8.40 -6.77
CA GLU A 76 19.32 7.57 -7.99
C GLU A 76 18.25 7.97 -9.01
N TYR A 77 17.09 8.46 -8.56
CA TYR A 77 16.00 8.88 -9.42
C TYR A 77 15.45 10.27 -9.06
N ARG A 78 15.69 11.26 -9.94
CA ARG A 78 15.18 12.65 -9.78
C ARG A 78 14.23 13.10 -10.88
N GLN A 79 13.91 12.23 -11.84
CA GLN A 79 13.03 12.52 -12.98
C GLN A 79 11.54 12.34 -12.62
N VAL A 80 11.15 12.86 -11.46
CA VAL A 80 9.78 12.82 -10.93
C VAL A 80 9.44 14.15 -10.29
N GLU A 81 8.20 14.59 -10.44
CA GLU A 81 7.74 15.82 -9.80
C GLU A 81 7.80 15.69 -8.27
N THR A 82 8.29 16.73 -7.58
CA THR A 82 8.34 16.76 -6.11
C THR A 82 6.95 16.54 -5.48
N SER A 83 5.89 17.03 -6.12
CA SER A 83 4.51 16.82 -5.66
C SER A 83 4.13 15.33 -5.64
N THR A 84 4.54 14.57 -6.66
CA THR A 84 4.35 13.11 -6.74
C THR A 84 5.05 12.40 -5.61
N VAL A 85 6.28 12.79 -5.28
CA VAL A 85 7.05 12.18 -4.19
C VAL A 85 6.42 12.49 -2.83
N VAL A 86 6.01 13.74 -2.62
CA VAL A 86 5.31 14.16 -1.40
C VAL A 86 3.97 13.43 -1.26
N SER A 87 3.20 13.31 -2.34
CA SER A 87 1.95 12.55 -2.36
C SER A 87 2.19 11.05 -2.14
N ALA A 88 3.22 10.45 -2.74
CA ALA A 88 3.57 9.05 -2.53
C ALA A 88 3.95 8.79 -1.06
N LEU A 89 4.75 9.67 -0.47
CA LEU A 89 5.09 9.61 0.95
C LEU A 89 3.84 9.78 1.83
N GLY A 90 2.94 10.70 1.48
CA GLY A 90 1.66 10.88 2.18
C GLY A 90 0.77 9.63 2.16
N VAL A 91 0.63 8.98 0.99
CA VAL A 91 -0.11 7.71 0.86
C VAL A 91 0.53 6.58 1.67
N LEU A 92 1.87 6.49 1.67
CA LEU A 92 2.60 5.48 2.45
C LEU A 92 2.50 5.72 3.97
N LEU A 93 2.59 6.97 4.41
CA LEU A 93 2.42 7.33 5.82
C LEU A 93 1.00 7.08 6.30
N TYR A 94 0.00 7.35 5.46
CA TYR A 94 -1.40 7.05 5.73
C TYR A 94 -1.62 5.55 5.92
N THR A 95 -1.10 4.73 5.01
CA THR A 95 -1.20 3.25 5.11
C THR A 95 -0.40 2.65 6.27
N LEU A 96 0.65 3.32 6.76
CA LEU A 96 1.44 2.90 7.93
C LEU A 96 0.85 3.33 9.26
N SER A 97 -0.06 4.32 9.27
CA SER A 97 -0.76 4.75 10.46
C SER A 97 -2.08 3.98 10.57
N PRO A 98 -2.20 2.95 11.43
CA PRO A 98 -3.48 2.27 11.65
C PRO A 98 -4.53 3.15 12.37
N VAL A 99 -4.36 4.48 12.42
CA VAL A 99 -4.95 5.35 13.45
C VAL A 99 -5.79 6.52 12.94
N ASP A 100 -5.42 7.27 11.91
CA ASP A 100 -5.84 8.68 11.92
C ASP A 100 -7.15 8.97 11.14
N LEU A 101 -8.29 8.74 11.82
CA LEU A 101 -9.43 9.67 12.03
C LEU A 101 -10.85 9.05 12.07
N VAL A 102 -11.03 7.74 12.11
CA VAL A 102 -12.37 7.14 12.27
C VAL A 102 -12.40 6.12 13.41
N PRO A 103 -12.67 6.56 14.66
CA PRO A 103 -12.95 5.61 15.74
C PRO A 103 -14.36 5.08 15.56
N ASP A 104 -14.58 4.11 14.65
CA ASP A 104 -15.96 3.75 14.35
C ASP A 104 -16.21 2.34 13.75
N PHE A 105 -15.77 1.29 14.46
CA PHE A 105 -16.41 -0.05 14.59
C PHE A 105 -16.89 -0.82 13.32
N ILE A 106 -16.34 -0.57 12.13
CA ILE A 106 -16.56 -1.45 10.97
C ILE A 106 -15.21 -1.86 10.39
N PRO A 107 -14.69 -3.07 10.71
CA PRO A 107 -13.39 -3.56 10.23
C PRO A 107 -13.23 -3.59 8.71
N VAL A 108 -14.34 -3.54 7.97
CA VAL A 108 -14.38 -3.57 6.50
C VAL A 108 -14.22 -2.18 5.85
N VAL A 109 -14.48 -1.09 6.60
CA VAL A 109 -14.49 0.28 6.04
C VAL A 109 -13.10 0.91 5.97
N GLY A 110 -12.20 0.59 6.91
CA GLY A 110 -10.83 1.14 6.92
C GLY A 110 -10.06 0.81 5.63
N PHE A 111 -10.16 -0.44 5.18
CA PHE A 111 -9.48 -0.88 3.95
C PHE A 111 -10.06 -0.27 2.67
N LEU A 112 -11.34 0.12 2.68
CA LEU A 112 -11.99 0.75 1.53
C LEU A 112 -11.41 2.14 1.25
N ASP A 113 -11.05 2.87 2.30
CA ASP A 113 -10.49 4.22 2.18
C ASP A 113 -9.03 4.20 1.70
N ASP A 114 -8.20 3.29 2.22
CA ASP A 114 -6.84 3.05 1.71
C ASP A 114 -6.86 2.68 0.22
N LEU A 115 -7.80 1.82 -0.18
CA LEU A 115 -7.99 1.47 -1.58
C LEU A 115 -8.41 2.67 -2.43
N ALA A 116 -9.30 3.51 -1.91
CA ALA A 116 -9.74 4.71 -2.60
C ALA A 116 -8.58 5.70 -2.78
N LEU A 117 -7.76 5.89 -1.74
CA LEU A 117 -6.60 6.76 -1.76
C LEU A 117 -5.54 6.30 -2.75
N ILE A 118 -5.19 4.99 -2.72
CA ILE A 118 -4.24 4.42 -3.68
C ILE A 118 -4.79 4.48 -5.11
N SER A 119 -6.08 4.19 -5.30
CA SER A 119 -6.72 4.28 -6.62
C SER A 119 -6.69 5.71 -7.17
N TRP A 120 -7.00 6.70 -6.33
CA TRP A 120 -6.90 8.11 -6.67
C TRP A 120 -5.46 8.54 -7.02
N PHE A 121 -4.47 8.07 -6.24
CA PHE A 121 -3.06 8.36 -6.51
C PHE A 121 -2.64 7.82 -7.88
N ILE A 122 -3.02 6.57 -8.20
CA ILE A 122 -2.73 5.97 -9.51
C ILE A 122 -3.34 6.81 -10.62
N GLU A 123 -4.61 7.19 -10.50
CA GLU A 123 -5.30 7.99 -11.52
C GLU A 123 -4.62 9.36 -11.71
N LYS A 124 -4.21 9.99 -10.61
CA LYS A 124 -3.60 11.33 -10.63
C LYS A 124 -2.16 11.33 -11.17
N PHE A 125 -1.37 10.30 -10.84
CA PHE A 125 0.08 10.25 -11.08
C PHE A 125 0.53 9.10 -11.98
N GLN A 126 -0.38 8.47 -12.73
CA GLN A 126 -0.07 7.35 -13.64
C GLN A 126 1.14 7.60 -14.55
N GLY A 127 1.29 8.81 -15.08
CA GLY A 127 2.40 9.16 -15.98
C GLY A 127 3.75 9.12 -15.26
N GLU A 128 3.80 9.62 -14.02
CA GLU A 128 5.02 9.60 -13.20
C GLU A 128 5.37 8.18 -12.76
N ILE A 129 4.38 7.39 -12.35
CA ILE A 129 4.56 5.98 -12.00
C ILE A 129 5.08 5.18 -13.20
N LEU A 130 4.55 5.45 -14.40
CA LEU A 130 4.97 4.75 -15.61
C LEU A 130 6.43 5.09 -15.96
N ARG A 131 6.80 6.37 -15.94
CA ARG A 131 8.19 6.81 -16.18
C ARG A 131 9.16 6.18 -15.18
N PHE A 132 8.77 6.13 -13.90
CA PHE A 132 9.58 5.46 -12.88
C PHE A 132 9.75 3.96 -13.18
N ARG A 133 8.68 3.26 -13.56
CA ARG A 133 8.75 1.83 -13.90
C ARG A 133 9.58 1.55 -15.14
N GLU A 134 9.57 2.45 -16.12
CA GLU A 134 10.41 2.34 -17.31
C GLU A 134 11.88 2.52 -16.96
N TRP A 135 12.19 3.53 -16.15
CA TRP A 135 13.53 3.73 -15.59
C TRP A 135 13.98 2.56 -14.71
N GLU A 136 13.10 2.02 -13.88
CA GLU A 136 13.40 0.86 -13.03
C GLU A 136 13.74 -0.37 -13.87
N LYS A 137 13.08 -0.60 -15.01
CA LYS A 137 13.43 -1.71 -15.92
C LYS A 137 14.80 -1.55 -16.56
N THR A 138 15.23 -0.32 -16.84
CA THR A 138 16.56 -0.09 -17.40
C THR A 138 17.67 -0.20 -16.37
N HIS A 139 17.38 0.09 -15.08
CA HIS A 139 18.35 0.04 -13.98
C HIS A 139 18.36 -1.32 -13.23
N ALA A 140 17.23 -2.02 -13.16
CA ALA A 140 17.13 -3.33 -12.49
C ALA A 140 17.87 -4.47 -13.23
N ALA A 141 18.24 -4.26 -14.50
CA ALA A 141 19.12 -5.18 -15.23
C ALA A 141 20.57 -5.15 -14.71
N GLU A 142 20.93 -4.13 -13.92
CA GLU A 142 22.29 -3.92 -13.40
C GLU A 142 22.42 -4.29 -11.91
N GLU A 143 21.30 -4.46 -11.19
CA GLU A 143 21.26 -4.61 -9.73
C GLU A 143 20.77 -6.01 -9.27
N THR A 144 21.11 -7.08 -10.00
CA THR A 144 20.99 -8.45 -9.49
C THR A 144 22.33 -8.95 -8.95
N ASP A 145 22.82 -8.37 -7.86
CA ASP A 145 23.73 -9.12 -6.96
C ASP A 145 23.94 -8.56 -5.54
N ASP A 146 23.17 -7.59 -5.05
CA ASP A 146 23.35 -7.10 -3.68
C ASP A 146 22.04 -6.91 -2.92
N ILE A 147 21.67 -7.95 -2.16
CA ILE A 147 20.77 -7.82 -1.02
C ILE A 147 21.65 -7.71 0.24
N PRO A 148 21.87 -6.52 0.84
CA PRO A 148 22.21 -6.46 2.24
C PRO A 148 20.92 -6.66 3.02
N ALA A 149 20.70 -7.90 3.44
CA ALA A 149 19.81 -8.22 4.53
C ALA A 149 20.18 -7.31 5.71
N ALA A 150 19.23 -6.48 6.15
CA ALA A 150 19.34 -5.72 7.37
C ALA A 150 19.45 -6.69 8.57
N SER A 151 20.66 -7.13 8.90
CA SER A 151 21.12 -7.61 10.21
C SER A 151 22.57 -8.09 10.15
N ARG A 152 23.53 -7.17 10.30
CA ARG A 152 24.75 -7.45 11.09
C ARG A 152 25.10 -6.21 11.90
N ASN A 153 24.94 -6.39 13.21
CA ASN A 153 25.31 -5.52 14.31
C ASN A 153 26.76 -4.98 14.16
N PRO A 154 27.04 -3.66 14.31
CA PRO A 154 28.41 -3.18 14.36
C PRO A 154 28.93 -3.28 15.80
N ALA A 155 29.41 -4.45 16.20
CA ALA A 155 30.08 -4.62 17.47
C ALA A 155 31.28 -5.59 17.33
N ALA A 156 32.47 -5.05 17.62
CA ALA A 156 33.82 -5.64 17.70
C ALA A 156 34.72 -5.17 16.53
N SER A 157 35.48 -4.08 16.65
CA SER A 157 36.75 -3.91 17.41
C SER A 157 37.85 -4.90 17.05
N ASN A 158 38.78 -4.43 16.21
CA ASN A 158 40.20 -4.76 16.28
C ASN A 158 40.99 -3.73 15.45
N THR A 159 41.43 -2.70 16.17
CA THR A 159 42.54 -1.81 15.82
C THR A 159 43.81 -2.64 15.55
N ASN A 160 44.36 -2.54 14.33
CA ASN A 160 45.78 -2.82 14.12
C ASN A 160 46.43 -1.59 13.48
N THR A 161 47.02 -0.76 14.34
CA THR A 161 47.96 0.28 13.92
C THR A 161 49.08 0.28 14.95
N GLN A 162 50.10 -0.54 14.71
CA GLN A 162 51.42 -0.34 15.30
C GLN A 162 52.47 -0.43 14.19
N ASN A 163 52.96 0.77 13.84
CA ASN A 163 54.32 1.11 13.48
C ASN A 163 55.05 0.30 12.38
N ALA A 164 55.25 0.94 11.22
CA ALA A 164 56.55 0.94 10.54
C ALA A 164 57.54 1.82 11.36
N PRO A 165 58.88 1.84 11.13
CA PRO A 165 59.62 1.36 9.95
C PRO A 165 61.02 0.71 10.20
N ALA A 166 61.64 0.28 9.08
CA ALA A 166 63.08 0.35 8.74
C ALA A 166 64.04 -0.83 9.03
N VAL A 167 65.01 -0.92 8.10
CA VAL A 167 66.35 -1.57 8.17
C VAL A 167 66.35 -3.08 7.94
N ALA A 168 66.65 -3.55 6.72
CA ALA A 168 67.97 -3.89 6.16
C ALA A 168 68.65 -5.08 6.85
N GLU A 169 69.18 -5.98 6.00
CA GLU A 169 70.33 -6.88 6.17
C GLU A 169 70.07 -8.35 5.74
N LEU A 170 70.78 -8.74 4.67
CA LEU A 170 71.60 -9.96 4.50
C LEU A 170 70.90 -11.32 4.76
N GLY A 171 70.82 -12.25 3.80
CA GLY A 171 71.93 -12.89 3.09
C GLY A 171 72.31 -14.23 3.78
N HIS A 172 72.60 -15.27 2.98
CA HIS A 172 73.05 -16.65 3.34
C HIS A 172 71.92 -17.64 3.70
N SER A 173 71.88 -18.89 3.23
CA SER A 173 72.73 -19.70 2.33
C SER A 173 71.89 -20.90 1.85
#